data_AF-V9KW95-F1
#
_entry.id   AF-V9KW95-F1
#
_cell.length_a   1.000
_cell.length_b   1.000
_cell.length_c   1.000
_cell.angle_alpha   90.00
_cell.angle_beta   90.00
_cell.angle_gamma   90.00
#
_symmetry.space_group_name_H-M   'P 1'
#
loop_
_entity.id
_entity.type
_entity.pdbx_description
1 polymer ?
#
loop_
_entity_poly.entity_id
_entity_poly.type
_entity_poly.pdbx_seq_one_letter_code
_entity_poly.pdbx_strand_id
1 'polypeptide(L)'
;MTPAGRLCLCLCLCLSPPAVRGFFPILKTSSVTHSTITRNAVLRVTRQVFQDIPNSMGKVLPPPSARDPPLTEEGLFRAHYGAGVSARGYKRAIALLVGANAGVDVLYALSPRRHFDSETLSAGQDTVRRLQRSVIASIARGHYNTALRHMGSLLHTLQDFYSHSNWVELGNTTPNEAIIKGGKMGNVAGGDVATCGTCESSERCENNILNDTIRGKILTTGYFGFNAFSKPRGKCSHGGSLDLTSPLGRGGRGGINKDEASSPHGHLHPQAALLATEATVQALGRVRRAVGDRSFLKFLKLSSPSYVCFVVDTTGSMREDIEAIKQQTLSIINSHRGTPREPSLYTLVPFSDPGFGPVYQTSDPDKFIEDVEGLSASGGGDVAEMSLSALRIALTSSPSLSDIFVFTDAPAKDKHLENSVRALIQRTQCRVSFLMSHGVGGRGRRGIDRKSTPSEIGRAH
;
A
#
# COMPACT_ATOMS: atom_id res chain seq x y z
N MET A 1 41.82 -12.88 25.05
CA MET A 1 40.47 -12.38 25.34
C MET A 1 40.05 -11.41 24.24
N THR A 2 39.25 -11.88 23.30
CA THR A 2 38.50 -11.09 22.29
C THR A 2 37.33 -11.97 21.83
N PRO A 3 36.07 -11.51 21.83
CA PRO A 3 35.01 -12.24 21.15
C PRO A 3 34.77 -11.61 19.78
N ALA A 4 35.03 -12.41 18.74
CA ALA A 4 34.64 -12.11 17.37
C ALA A 4 33.11 -12.21 17.23
N GLY A 5 32.51 -11.16 16.65
CA GLY A 5 31.08 -11.09 16.37
C GLY A 5 30.64 -12.11 15.32
N ARG A 6 29.52 -12.78 15.59
CA ARG A 6 28.78 -13.57 14.59
C ARG A 6 27.64 -12.73 14.04
N LEU A 7 27.82 -12.27 12.80
CA LEU A 7 26.78 -11.71 11.95
C LEU A 7 25.83 -12.85 11.56
N CYS A 8 24.61 -12.87 12.11
CA CYS A 8 23.58 -13.83 11.69
C CYS A 8 22.87 -13.29 10.45
N LEU A 9 23.31 -13.75 9.28
CA LEU A 9 22.66 -13.50 8.00
C LEU A 9 21.40 -14.40 7.93
N CYS A 10 20.22 -13.85 8.23
CA CYS A 10 18.95 -14.54 8.01
C CYS A 10 18.67 -14.67 6.50
N LEU A 11 19.14 -15.77 5.92
CA LEU A 11 18.71 -16.25 4.61
C LEU A 11 17.31 -16.89 4.78
N CYS A 12 16.24 -16.15 4.48
CA CYS A 12 14.89 -16.72 4.35
C CYS A 12 14.84 -17.63 3.12
N LEU A 13 15.25 -18.88 3.26
CA LEU A 13 14.81 -19.95 2.36
C LEU A 13 13.37 -20.33 2.72
N CYS A 14 12.45 -20.02 1.80
CA CYS A 14 11.07 -20.46 1.80
C CYS A 14 11.01 -21.98 1.62
N LEU A 15 11.15 -22.73 2.71
CA LEU A 15 10.65 -24.10 2.80
C LEU A 15 9.32 -24.02 3.56
N SER A 16 8.22 -23.93 2.81
CA SER A 16 6.86 -23.90 3.36
C SER A 16 6.47 -25.27 3.91
N PRO A 17 6.27 -25.44 5.23
CA PRO A 17 5.49 -26.56 5.74
C PRO A 17 4.02 -26.40 5.29
N PRO A 18 3.23 -27.49 5.19
CA PRO A 18 1.85 -27.43 4.75
C PRO A 18 0.99 -26.74 5.82
N ALA A 19 0.81 -25.43 5.68
CA ALA A 19 -0.15 -24.64 6.44
C ALA A 19 -1.59 -25.04 6.07
N VAL A 20 -2.51 -24.83 7.00
CA VAL A 20 -3.97 -24.96 6.85
C VAL A 20 -4.44 -23.89 5.87
N ARG A 21 -5.34 -24.20 4.92
CA ARG A 21 -5.40 -23.49 3.63
C ARG A 21 -6.80 -22.97 3.32
N GLY A 22 -7.12 -21.72 3.66
CA GLY A 22 -8.04 -20.93 2.82
C GLY A 22 -7.30 -20.49 1.55
N PHE A 23 -7.99 -20.35 0.41
CA PHE A 23 -7.48 -19.80 -0.87
C PHE A 23 -5.92 -19.75 -1.02
N PHE A 24 -5.29 -20.86 -1.38
CA PHE A 24 -3.82 -21.11 -1.44
C PHE A 24 -2.93 -19.85 -1.57
N PRO A 25 -1.82 -19.68 -0.83
CA PRO A 25 -1.10 -18.41 -0.81
C PRO A 25 -0.41 -18.02 -2.14
N ILE A 26 0.21 -18.94 -2.89
CA ILE A 26 0.99 -18.63 -4.10
C ILE A 26 1.05 -19.85 -5.05
N LEU A 27 0.68 -19.66 -6.33
CA LEU A 27 0.91 -20.55 -7.49
C LEU A 27 0.14 -21.91 -7.54
N LYS A 28 -1.14 -21.86 -7.94
CA LYS A 28 -1.77 -22.93 -8.75
C LYS A 28 -2.59 -22.27 -9.87
N THR A 29 -2.51 -22.82 -11.09
CA THR A 29 -2.99 -22.18 -12.32
C THR A 29 -4.51 -22.22 -12.54
N SER A 30 -5.27 -22.89 -11.66
CA SER A 30 -6.74 -22.97 -11.73
C SER A 30 -7.48 -22.45 -10.48
N SER A 31 -6.76 -21.93 -9.47
CA SER A 31 -7.32 -21.50 -8.18
C SER A 31 -7.01 -20.03 -7.89
N VAL A 32 -8.01 -19.29 -7.39
CA VAL A 32 -7.89 -17.90 -6.94
C VAL A 32 -7.37 -17.89 -5.50
N THR A 33 -6.27 -17.20 -5.27
CA THR A 33 -5.57 -17.16 -3.98
C THR A 33 -6.04 -16.00 -3.10
N HIS A 34 -5.78 -16.07 -1.79
CA HIS A 34 -5.91 -14.93 -0.89
C HIS A 34 -5.14 -13.71 -1.41
N SER A 35 -3.94 -13.94 -1.95
CA SER A 35 -3.10 -12.93 -2.58
C SER A 35 -3.81 -12.25 -3.76
N THR A 36 -4.41 -13.04 -4.66
CA THR A 36 -5.14 -12.54 -5.83
C THR A 36 -6.40 -11.79 -5.42
N ILE A 37 -7.23 -12.34 -4.52
CA ILE A 37 -8.44 -11.69 -3.98
C ILE A 37 -8.07 -10.33 -3.39
N THR A 38 -7.06 -10.33 -2.54
CA THR A 38 -6.60 -9.14 -1.81
C THR A 38 -6.04 -8.08 -2.75
N ARG A 39 -5.15 -8.45 -3.66
CA ARG A 39 -4.55 -7.52 -4.63
C ARG A 39 -5.61 -6.91 -5.54
N ASN A 40 -6.53 -7.72 -6.07
CA ASN A 40 -7.60 -7.25 -6.95
C ASN A 40 -8.53 -6.26 -6.22
N ALA A 41 -8.90 -6.55 -4.98
CA ALA A 41 -9.73 -5.65 -4.18
C ALA A 41 -9.02 -4.31 -3.89
N VAL A 42 -7.73 -4.34 -3.53
CA VAL A 42 -6.96 -3.11 -3.28
C VAL A 42 -6.84 -2.27 -4.55
N LEU A 43 -6.57 -2.88 -5.71
CA LEU A 43 -6.51 -2.17 -6.99
C LEU A 43 -7.86 -1.53 -7.37
N ARG A 44 -8.98 -2.22 -7.14
CA ARG A 44 -10.33 -1.68 -7.36
C ARG A 44 -10.61 -0.48 -6.46
N VAL A 45 -10.30 -0.58 -5.17
CA VAL A 45 -10.47 0.53 -4.22
C VAL A 45 -9.57 1.71 -4.58
N THR A 46 -8.32 1.46 -4.97
CA THR A 46 -7.41 2.53 -5.41
C THR A 46 -7.91 3.23 -6.66
N ARG A 47 -8.49 2.50 -7.62
CA ARG A 47 -9.13 3.14 -8.77
C ARG A 47 -10.25 4.09 -8.33
N GLN A 48 -11.14 3.64 -7.46
CA GLN A 48 -12.22 4.48 -6.92
C GLN A 48 -11.66 5.72 -6.22
N VAL A 49 -10.64 5.56 -5.38
CA VAL A 49 -9.97 6.68 -4.71
C VAL A 49 -9.41 7.69 -5.73
N PHE A 50 -8.79 7.24 -6.81
CA PHE A 50 -8.26 8.12 -7.86
C PHE A 50 -9.33 8.71 -8.79
N GLN A 51 -10.57 8.21 -8.76
CA GLN A 51 -11.73 8.83 -9.40
C GLN A 51 -12.34 9.91 -8.49
N ASP A 52 -12.34 9.67 -7.18
CA ASP A 52 -12.94 10.58 -6.20
C ASP A 52 -12.04 11.76 -5.82
N ILE A 53 -10.72 11.53 -5.77
CA ILE A 53 -9.75 12.49 -5.25
C ILE A 53 -8.86 13.00 -6.39
N PRO A 54 -8.85 14.31 -6.68
CA PRO A 54 -7.95 14.88 -7.68
C PRO A 54 -6.50 14.84 -7.23
N ASN A 55 -5.59 14.66 -8.19
CA ASN A 55 -4.15 14.85 -7.96
C ASN A 55 -3.79 16.34 -7.77
N SER A 56 -2.50 16.64 -7.60
CA SER A 56 -2.00 18.02 -7.45
C SER A 56 -2.28 18.94 -8.63
N MET A 57 -2.56 18.39 -9.82
CA MET A 57 -2.94 19.12 -11.04
C MET A 57 -4.46 19.17 -11.26
N GLY A 58 -5.27 18.75 -10.28
CA GLY A 58 -6.72 18.71 -10.41
C GLY A 58 -7.27 17.53 -11.22
N LYS A 59 -6.43 16.57 -11.63
CA LYS A 59 -6.83 15.44 -12.47
C LYS A 59 -7.39 14.28 -11.63
N VAL A 60 -8.53 13.74 -12.06
CA VAL A 60 -9.11 12.47 -11.59
C VAL A 60 -9.08 11.42 -12.70
N LEU A 61 -9.21 10.15 -12.35
CA LEU A 61 -9.42 9.10 -13.34
C LEU A 61 -10.85 9.15 -13.89
N PRO A 62 -11.06 8.84 -15.18
CA PRO A 62 -12.39 8.73 -15.76
C PRO A 62 -13.13 7.49 -15.24
N PRO A 63 -14.47 7.42 -15.44
CA PRO A 63 -15.25 6.21 -15.21
C PRO A 63 -14.63 4.98 -15.92
N PRO A 64 -14.82 3.75 -15.38
CA PRO A 64 -14.29 2.54 -16.01
C PRO A 64 -14.91 2.31 -17.39
N SER A 65 -14.09 1.88 -18.36
CA SER A 65 -14.54 1.47 -19.69
C SER A 65 -14.28 -0.01 -19.92
N ALA A 66 -15.12 -0.67 -20.73
CA ALA A 66 -14.92 -2.07 -21.14
C ALA A 66 -13.61 -2.31 -21.91
N ARG A 67 -13.00 -1.25 -22.44
CA ARG A 67 -11.71 -1.29 -23.14
C ARG A 67 -10.52 -1.01 -22.23
N ASP A 68 -10.74 -0.72 -20.94
CA ASP A 68 -9.66 -0.44 -20.01
C ASP A 68 -8.77 -1.70 -19.85
N PRO A 69 -7.43 -1.53 -19.86
CA PRO A 69 -6.54 -2.65 -19.56
C PRO A 69 -6.76 -3.13 -18.11
N PRO A 70 -6.37 -4.37 -17.79
CA PRO A 70 -6.38 -4.87 -16.43
C PRO A 70 -5.68 -3.90 -15.48
N LEU A 71 -6.26 -3.73 -14.28
CA LEU A 71 -5.68 -2.83 -13.28
C LEU A 71 -4.30 -3.35 -12.84
N THR A 72 -3.33 -2.45 -12.85
CA THR A 72 -1.99 -2.68 -12.33
C THR A 72 -1.58 -1.51 -11.45
N GLU A 73 -0.67 -1.73 -10.51
CA GLU A 73 -0.18 -0.69 -9.62
C GLU A 73 0.45 0.47 -10.39
N GLU A 74 1.34 0.15 -11.34
CA GLU A 74 1.97 1.13 -12.22
C GLU A 74 0.96 1.79 -13.16
N GLY A 75 0.00 1.03 -13.70
CA GLY A 75 -1.03 1.56 -14.59
C GLY A 75 -1.91 2.60 -13.92
N LEU A 76 -2.36 2.34 -12.69
CA LEU A 76 -3.15 3.28 -11.90
C LEU A 76 -2.38 4.56 -11.57
N PHE A 77 -1.13 4.44 -11.13
CA PHE A 77 -0.28 5.60 -10.83
C PHE A 77 0.01 6.42 -12.09
N ARG A 78 0.34 5.76 -13.21
CA ARG A 78 0.59 6.43 -14.49
C ARG A 78 -0.65 7.16 -14.97
N ALA A 79 -1.82 6.53 -14.90
CA ALA A 79 -3.06 7.14 -15.34
C ALA A 79 -3.45 8.34 -14.47
N HIS A 80 -3.24 8.27 -13.15
CA HIS A 80 -3.65 9.32 -12.23
C HIS A 80 -2.63 10.45 -12.12
N TYR A 81 -1.33 10.16 -12.00
CA TYR A 81 -0.29 11.16 -11.78
C TYR A 81 0.55 11.51 -13.03
N GLY A 82 0.56 10.66 -14.06
CA GLY A 82 1.35 10.87 -15.28
C GLY A 82 2.51 9.89 -15.44
N ALA A 83 3.21 9.98 -16.57
CA ALA A 83 4.39 9.14 -16.84
C ALA A 83 5.56 9.46 -15.90
N GLY A 84 6.39 8.46 -15.59
CA GLY A 84 7.57 8.62 -14.73
C GLY A 84 7.31 8.51 -13.21
N VAL A 85 6.05 8.51 -12.78
CA VAL A 85 5.71 8.41 -11.34
C VAL A 85 5.87 6.98 -10.83
N SER A 86 6.55 6.82 -9.70
CA SER A 86 6.83 5.52 -9.10
C SER A 86 5.68 5.02 -8.22
N ALA A 87 5.17 3.82 -8.51
CA ALA A 87 4.23 3.09 -7.66
C ALA A 87 4.94 2.25 -6.56
N ARG A 88 6.25 2.43 -6.32
CA ARG A 88 7.05 1.55 -5.45
C ARG A 88 6.52 1.49 -4.01
N GLY A 89 6.14 2.63 -3.43
CA GLY A 89 5.57 2.70 -2.08
C GLY A 89 4.25 1.93 -1.98
N TYR A 90 3.37 2.11 -2.96
CA TYR A 90 2.10 1.40 -3.06
C TYR A 90 2.29 -0.12 -3.23
N LYS A 91 3.21 -0.56 -4.10
CA LYS A 91 3.55 -1.98 -4.27
C LYS A 91 4.04 -2.62 -2.98
N ARG A 92 4.90 -1.91 -2.22
CA ARG A 92 5.36 -2.37 -0.90
C ARG A 92 4.22 -2.49 0.11
N ALA A 93 3.27 -1.54 0.09
CA ALA A 93 2.09 -1.59 0.94
C ALA A 93 1.20 -2.80 0.62
N ILE A 94 0.93 -3.07 -0.67
CA ILE A 94 0.21 -4.26 -1.11
C ILE A 94 0.94 -5.54 -0.69
N ALA A 95 2.26 -5.62 -0.90
CA ALA A 95 3.05 -6.79 -0.53
C ALA A 95 2.99 -7.09 0.98
N LEU A 96 3.08 -6.05 1.83
CA LEU A 96 2.94 -6.21 3.28
C LEU A 96 1.55 -6.70 3.69
N LEU A 97 0.52 -6.16 3.05
CA LEU A 97 -0.87 -6.51 3.31
C LEU A 97 -1.18 -7.95 2.86
N VAL A 98 -0.72 -8.36 1.67
CA VAL A 98 -0.83 -9.74 1.17
C VAL A 98 -0.04 -10.71 2.04
N GLY A 99 1.19 -10.36 2.43
CA GLY A 99 2.00 -11.20 3.32
C GLY A 99 1.37 -11.38 4.69
N ALA A 100 0.76 -10.34 5.26
CA ALA A 100 0.05 -10.43 6.53
C ALA A 100 -1.30 -11.17 6.44
N ASN A 101 -1.93 -11.20 5.26
CA ASN A 101 -3.08 -12.06 4.98
C ASN A 101 -2.62 -13.53 4.97
N ALA A 102 -1.70 -13.89 4.07
CA ALA A 102 -1.19 -15.26 3.95
C ALA A 102 -0.52 -15.77 5.25
N GLY A 103 0.05 -14.88 6.05
CA GLY A 103 0.65 -15.23 7.34
C GLY A 103 -0.34 -15.77 8.37
N VAL A 104 -1.65 -15.57 8.20
CA VAL A 104 -2.65 -16.09 9.15
C VAL A 104 -2.75 -17.62 9.09
N ASP A 105 -2.72 -18.20 7.88
CA ASP A 105 -2.68 -19.66 7.66
C ASP A 105 -1.51 -20.34 8.38
N VAL A 106 -0.40 -19.62 8.56
CA VAL A 106 0.81 -20.14 9.20
C VAL A 106 0.78 -19.90 10.70
N LEU A 107 0.61 -18.64 11.11
CA LEU A 107 0.71 -18.23 12.51
C LEU A 107 -0.49 -18.65 13.36
N TYR A 108 -1.62 -18.89 12.70
CA TYR A 108 -2.89 -19.19 13.35
C TYR A 108 -3.61 -20.40 12.74
N ALA A 109 -2.86 -21.32 12.13
CA ALA A 109 -3.34 -22.52 11.44
C ALA A 109 -4.45 -23.30 12.18
N LEU A 110 -4.42 -23.33 13.51
CA LEU A 110 -5.37 -24.06 14.37
C LEU A 110 -6.31 -23.12 15.15
N SER A 111 -6.59 -21.94 14.62
CA SER A 111 -7.47 -20.96 15.24
C SER A 111 -8.81 -20.91 14.50
N PRO A 112 -9.82 -21.72 14.91
CA PRO A 112 -11.14 -21.72 14.26
C PRO A 112 -11.73 -20.32 14.09
N ARG A 113 -11.63 -19.46 15.13
CA ARG A 113 -12.12 -18.07 15.08
C ARG A 113 -11.43 -17.18 14.04
N ARG A 114 -10.28 -17.56 13.49
CA ARG A 114 -9.57 -16.79 12.45
C ARG A 114 -9.82 -17.31 11.05
N HIS A 115 -10.35 -18.53 10.94
CA HIS A 115 -10.68 -19.21 9.69
C HIS A 115 -12.20 -19.44 9.55
N PHE A 116 -13.00 -18.98 10.51
CA PHE A 116 -14.44 -19.26 10.60
C PHE A 116 -14.80 -20.75 10.67
N ASP A 117 -13.86 -21.61 11.05
CA ASP A 117 -14.10 -23.05 11.17
C ASP A 117 -14.95 -23.40 12.39
N SER A 118 -15.44 -24.64 12.39
CA SER A 118 -16.04 -25.31 13.55
C SER A 118 -17.17 -24.50 14.18
N GLU A 119 -17.98 -23.85 13.34
CA GLU A 119 -19.10 -22.99 13.70
C GLU A 119 -18.75 -21.85 14.68
N THR A 120 -17.47 -21.44 14.73
CA THR A 120 -17.00 -20.33 15.58
C THR A 120 -17.34 -18.94 15.00
N LEU A 121 -18.48 -18.84 14.33
CA LEU A 121 -18.97 -17.67 13.60
C LEU A 121 -18.93 -16.39 14.45
N SER A 122 -19.51 -16.41 15.66
CA SER A 122 -19.53 -15.22 16.53
C SER A 122 -18.12 -14.76 16.89
N ALA A 123 -17.23 -15.68 17.26
CA ALA A 123 -15.85 -15.37 17.60
C ALA A 123 -15.04 -14.89 16.38
N GLY A 124 -15.39 -15.37 15.18
CA GLY A 124 -14.86 -14.88 13.91
C GLY A 124 -15.28 -13.44 13.63
N GLN A 125 -16.57 -13.11 13.77
CA GLN A 125 -17.07 -11.74 13.65
C GLN A 125 -16.37 -10.82 14.65
N ASP A 126 -16.23 -11.23 15.91
CA ASP A 126 -15.53 -10.45 16.93
C ASP A 126 -14.05 -10.22 16.57
N THR A 127 -13.42 -11.21 15.94
CA THR A 127 -12.03 -11.09 15.45
C THR A 127 -11.91 -10.08 14.31
N VAL A 128 -12.79 -10.13 13.31
CA VAL A 128 -12.84 -9.15 12.21
C VAL A 128 -13.03 -7.74 12.78
N ARG A 129 -14.01 -7.56 13.68
CA ARG A 129 -14.32 -6.25 14.27
C ARG A 129 -13.22 -5.71 15.18
N ARG A 130 -12.55 -6.58 15.94
CA ARG A 130 -11.37 -6.20 16.74
C ARG A 130 -10.23 -5.75 15.84
N LEU A 131 -9.91 -6.51 14.80
CA LEU A 131 -8.85 -6.12 13.85
C LEU A 131 -9.21 -4.82 13.13
N GLN A 132 -10.47 -4.58 12.78
CA GLN A 132 -10.88 -3.33 12.15
C GLN A 132 -10.63 -2.11 13.05
N ARG A 133 -10.96 -2.22 14.35
CA ARG A 133 -10.64 -1.20 15.34
C ARG A 133 -9.13 -0.98 15.43
N SER A 134 -8.34 -2.05 15.43
CA SER A 134 -6.87 -1.96 15.45
C SER A 134 -6.28 -1.34 14.18
N VAL A 135 -6.89 -1.54 13.00
CA VAL A 135 -6.50 -0.85 11.76
C VAL A 135 -6.73 0.65 11.90
N ILE A 136 -7.96 1.05 12.24
CA ILE A 136 -8.36 2.46 12.39
C ILE A 136 -7.47 3.16 13.43
N ALA A 137 -7.27 2.53 14.58
CA ALA A 137 -6.47 3.09 15.67
C ALA A 137 -4.97 3.19 15.33
N SER A 138 -4.43 2.26 14.52
CA SER A 138 -3.06 2.37 14.02
C SER A 138 -2.90 3.46 12.98
N ILE A 139 -3.88 3.63 12.07
CA ILE A 139 -3.89 4.72 11.08
C ILE A 139 -3.94 6.09 11.78
N ALA A 140 -4.80 6.23 12.80
CA ALA A 140 -4.91 7.47 13.57
C ALA A 140 -3.60 7.88 14.27
N ARG A 141 -2.75 6.90 14.61
CA ARG A 141 -1.41 7.13 15.20
C ARG A 141 -0.28 7.24 14.17
N GLY A 142 -0.59 7.18 12.87
CA GLY A 142 0.41 7.18 11.80
C GLY A 142 1.22 5.87 11.66
N HIS A 143 0.85 4.81 12.39
CA HIS A 143 1.51 3.50 12.35
C HIS A 143 1.05 2.66 11.15
N TYR A 144 1.29 3.14 9.93
CA TYR A 144 0.72 2.55 8.70
C TYR A 144 1.16 1.10 8.44
N ASN A 145 2.41 0.74 8.70
CA ASN A 145 2.86 -0.65 8.50
C ASN A 145 2.14 -1.61 9.45
N THR A 146 1.93 -1.20 10.71
CA THR A 146 1.14 -1.98 11.68
C THR A 146 -0.32 -2.07 11.26
N ALA A 147 -0.88 -0.96 10.75
CA ALA A 147 -2.24 -0.97 10.18
C ALA A 147 -2.36 -1.94 9.00
N LEU A 148 -1.38 -1.98 8.09
CA LEU A 148 -1.37 -2.89 6.94
C LEU A 148 -1.33 -4.35 7.39
N ARG A 149 -0.55 -4.68 8.43
CA ARG A 149 -0.53 -6.04 9.00
C ARG A 149 -1.88 -6.43 9.63
N HIS A 150 -2.46 -5.54 10.44
CA HIS A 150 -3.80 -5.79 11.00
C HIS A 150 -4.86 -5.93 9.91
N MET A 151 -4.75 -5.14 8.83
CA MET A 151 -5.67 -5.21 7.70
C MET A 151 -5.50 -6.52 6.94
N GLY A 152 -4.28 -6.96 6.67
CA GLY A 152 -4.02 -8.28 6.06
C GLY A 152 -4.65 -9.40 6.88
N SER A 153 -4.45 -9.42 8.20
CA SER A 153 -5.07 -10.42 9.07
C SER A 153 -6.60 -10.33 9.12
N LEU A 154 -7.18 -9.12 9.04
CA LEU A 154 -8.63 -8.94 8.96
C LEU A 154 -9.17 -9.57 7.68
N LEU A 155 -8.52 -9.25 6.55
CA LEU A 155 -8.95 -9.66 5.24
C LEU A 155 -8.87 -11.18 5.07
N HIS A 156 -7.84 -11.81 5.60
CA HIS A 156 -7.76 -13.27 5.64
C HIS A 156 -8.99 -13.88 6.31
N THR A 157 -9.24 -13.51 7.58
CA THR A 157 -10.39 -14.03 8.33
C THR A 157 -11.72 -13.74 7.64
N LEU A 158 -11.87 -12.58 7.01
CA LEU A 158 -13.08 -12.24 6.24
C LEU A 158 -13.24 -13.09 4.97
N GLN A 159 -12.14 -13.43 4.29
CA GLN A 159 -12.15 -14.22 3.05
C GLN A 159 -12.50 -15.67 3.35
N ASP A 160 -11.94 -16.26 4.41
CA ASP A 160 -12.20 -17.65 4.82
C ASP A 160 -13.65 -17.95 5.14
N PHE A 161 -14.40 -16.95 5.63
CA PHE A 161 -15.84 -17.11 5.80
C PHE A 161 -16.52 -17.64 4.52
N TYR A 162 -16.11 -17.17 3.34
CA TYR A 162 -16.76 -17.55 2.09
C TYR A 162 -16.32 -18.91 1.56
N SER A 163 -15.10 -19.34 1.87
CA SER A 163 -14.60 -20.68 1.50
C SER A 163 -15.02 -21.74 2.52
N HIS A 164 -15.13 -21.43 3.81
CA HIS A 164 -15.32 -22.44 4.86
C HIS A 164 -16.76 -22.52 5.40
N SER A 165 -17.64 -21.56 5.06
CA SER A 165 -19.08 -21.62 5.39
C SER A 165 -19.94 -22.12 4.24
N ASN A 166 -21.20 -22.45 4.52
CA ASN A 166 -22.19 -22.73 3.48
C ASN A 166 -22.85 -21.49 2.85
N TRP A 167 -22.26 -20.28 2.99
CA TRP A 167 -22.89 -19.02 2.55
C TRP A 167 -23.31 -19.03 1.07
N VAL A 168 -22.50 -19.63 0.21
CA VAL A 168 -22.75 -19.74 -1.24
C VAL A 168 -23.88 -20.73 -1.53
N GLU A 169 -23.91 -21.87 -0.83
CA GLU A 169 -24.89 -22.95 -0.96
C GLU A 169 -26.26 -22.51 -0.46
N LEU A 170 -26.31 -21.57 0.48
CA LEU A 170 -27.53 -20.89 0.88
C LEU A 170 -28.09 -19.96 -0.23
N GLY A 171 -27.41 -19.84 -1.38
CA GLY A 171 -27.84 -19.05 -2.53
C GLY A 171 -27.54 -17.55 -2.39
N ASN A 172 -26.67 -17.15 -1.45
CA ASN A 172 -26.33 -15.74 -1.29
C ASN A 172 -25.36 -15.29 -2.38
N THR A 173 -25.71 -14.18 -3.03
CA THR A 173 -24.92 -13.58 -4.12
C THR A 173 -24.25 -12.27 -3.74
N THR A 174 -24.41 -11.84 -2.48
CA THR A 174 -23.78 -10.62 -1.94
C THR A 174 -23.00 -10.92 -0.65
N PRO A 175 -21.98 -10.10 -0.31
CA PRO A 175 -21.28 -10.22 0.97
C PRO A 175 -22.21 -10.14 2.17
N ASN A 176 -21.89 -10.90 3.22
CA ASN A 176 -22.58 -10.78 4.50
C ASN A 176 -22.09 -9.54 5.26
N GLU A 177 -22.85 -8.45 5.15
CA GLU A 177 -22.47 -7.19 5.77
C GLU A 177 -22.36 -7.30 7.30
N ALA A 178 -23.12 -8.18 7.96
CA ALA A 178 -23.11 -8.32 9.41
C ALA A 178 -21.72 -8.71 9.94
N ILE A 179 -20.89 -9.41 9.17
CA ILE A 179 -19.52 -9.77 9.58
C ILE A 179 -18.69 -8.51 9.91
N ILE A 180 -18.82 -7.46 9.11
CA ILE A 180 -18.05 -6.23 9.26
C ILE A 180 -18.83 -5.18 10.08
N LYS A 181 -20.16 -5.11 9.91
CA LYS A 181 -21.02 -4.15 10.64
C LYS A 181 -21.24 -4.56 12.09
N GLY A 182 -21.18 -5.86 12.40
CA GLY A 182 -21.73 -6.44 13.60
C GLY A 182 -23.21 -6.77 13.44
N GLY A 183 -23.71 -7.69 14.26
CA GLY A 183 -25.11 -8.12 14.26
C GLY A 183 -25.27 -9.59 13.85
N LYS A 184 -26.51 -10.01 13.64
CA LYS A 184 -26.84 -11.39 13.30
C LYS A 184 -26.38 -11.72 11.88
N MET A 185 -25.47 -12.69 11.72
CA MET A 185 -24.97 -13.13 10.40
C MET A 185 -25.95 -14.01 9.63
N GLY A 186 -26.91 -14.60 10.31
CA GLY A 186 -27.87 -15.53 9.73
C GLY A 186 -28.49 -16.41 10.81
N ASN A 187 -29.23 -17.42 10.39
CA ASN A 187 -29.72 -18.45 11.29
C ASN A 187 -28.60 -19.46 11.56
N VAL A 188 -27.76 -19.24 12.57
CA VAL A 188 -26.60 -20.10 12.84
C VAL A 188 -27.05 -21.45 13.39
N ALA A 189 -26.48 -22.54 12.90
CA ALA A 189 -26.77 -23.89 13.36
C ALA A 189 -26.49 -24.06 14.87
N GLY A 190 -27.43 -24.66 15.61
CA GLY A 190 -27.19 -25.12 16.98
C GLY A 190 -26.18 -26.28 17.00
N GLY A 191 -25.45 -26.47 18.09
CA GLY A 191 -24.39 -27.50 18.18
C GLY A 191 -24.88 -28.94 18.01
N ASP A 192 -26.15 -29.19 18.29
CA ASP A 192 -26.88 -30.45 18.18
C ASP A 192 -27.64 -30.61 16.83
N VAL A 193 -27.72 -29.54 16.04
CA VAL A 193 -28.38 -29.56 14.73
C VAL A 193 -27.44 -30.16 13.69
N ALA A 194 -27.79 -31.34 13.17
CA ALA A 194 -27.09 -31.92 12.03
C ALA A 194 -27.22 -31.01 10.80
N THR A 195 -26.10 -30.77 10.12
CA THR A 195 -26.02 -29.88 8.94
C THR A 195 -25.44 -30.54 7.71
N CYS A 196 -24.76 -31.69 7.85
CA CYS A 196 -24.20 -32.45 6.75
C CYS A 196 -24.41 -33.97 6.86
N GLY A 197 -24.70 -34.58 5.71
CA GLY A 197 -24.56 -35.99 5.43
C GLY A 197 -23.13 -36.38 5.03
N THR A 198 -22.92 -37.68 4.86
CA THR A 198 -21.61 -38.26 4.54
C THR A 198 -21.43 -38.41 3.04
N CYS A 199 -20.33 -37.89 2.50
CA CYS A 199 -19.87 -38.21 1.14
C CYS A 199 -19.05 -39.50 1.09
N GLU A 200 -19.14 -40.19 -0.04
CA GLU A 200 -18.32 -41.36 -0.35
C GLU A 200 -16.87 -40.98 -0.71
N SER A 201 -16.69 -39.80 -1.33
CA SER A 201 -15.38 -39.23 -1.68
C SER A 201 -15.17 -37.86 -1.02
N SER A 202 -13.94 -37.58 -0.60
CA SER A 202 -13.52 -36.28 -0.06
C SER A 202 -13.12 -35.26 -1.14
N GLU A 203 -12.92 -35.67 -2.39
CA GLU A 203 -12.41 -34.77 -3.45
C GLU A 203 -13.52 -34.03 -4.20
N ARG A 204 -14.72 -34.62 -4.31
CA ARG A 204 -15.91 -34.00 -4.90
C ARG A 204 -17.12 -34.39 -4.07
N CYS A 205 -17.34 -33.60 -3.03
CA CYS A 205 -18.40 -33.84 -2.07
C CYS A 205 -19.51 -32.85 -2.38
N GLU A 206 -20.41 -33.21 -3.28
CA GLU A 206 -21.53 -32.35 -3.65
C GLU A 206 -22.78 -32.77 -2.89
N ASN A 207 -23.67 -31.82 -2.60
CA ASN A 207 -24.99 -32.08 -2.00
C ASN A 207 -24.95 -32.78 -0.63
N ASN A 208 -23.86 -32.67 0.12
CA ASN A 208 -23.76 -33.22 1.47
C ASN A 208 -24.41 -32.33 2.53
N ILE A 209 -24.63 -31.04 2.28
CA ILE A 209 -25.37 -30.17 3.18
C ILE A 209 -26.85 -30.58 3.16
N LEU A 210 -27.42 -30.83 4.35
CA LEU A 210 -28.77 -31.38 4.45
C LEU A 210 -29.83 -30.42 3.89
N ASN A 211 -30.86 -30.97 3.23
CA ASN A 211 -31.94 -30.17 2.64
C ASN A 211 -32.64 -29.26 3.66
N ASP A 212 -32.80 -29.70 4.90
CA ASP A 212 -33.39 -28.87 5.97
C ASP A 212 -32.47 -27.70 6.36
N THR A 213 -31.16 -27.87 6.26
CA THR A 213 -30.18 -26.78 6.44
C THR A 213 -30.31 -25.74 5.33
N ILE A 214 -30.41 -26.18 4.08
CA ILE A 214 -30.57 -25.28 2.92
C ILE A 214 -31.94 -24.56 2.95
N ARG A 215 -33.04 -25.30 3.15
CA ARG A 215 -34.40 -24.76 3.22
C ARG A 215 -34.59 -23.82 4.41
N GLY A 216 -34.04 -24.18 5.57
CA GLY A 216 -34.10 -23.36 6.79
C GLY A 216 -33.12 -22.18 6.80
N LYS A 217 -32.35 -21.99 5.71
CA LYS A 217 -31.28 -20.99 5.60
C LYS A 217 -30.33 -21.00 6.80
N ILE A 218 -30.00 -22.21 7.25
CA ILE A 218 -29.17 -22.44 8.42
C ILE A 218 -27.69 -22.28 8.02
N LEU A 219 -27.00 -21.33 8.65
CA LEU A 219 -25.59 -21.03 8.45
C LEU A 219 -24.73 -21.99 9.29
N THR A 220 -23.82 -22.70 8.63
CA THR A 220 -22.87 -23.64 9.24
C THR A 220 -21.49 -23.46 8.58
N THR A 221 -20.45 -24.00 9.22
CA THR A 221 -19.09 -24.00 8.68
C THR A 221 -18.42 -25.36 8.86
N GLY A 222 -17.37 -25.61 8.09
CA GLY A 222 -16.60 -26.84 8.18
C GLY A 222 -15.86 -26.95 9.50
N TYR A 223 -15.96 -28.09 10.16
CA TYR A 223 -15.15 -28.40 11.33
C TYR A 223 -13.74 -28.82 10.89
N PHE A 224 -12.73 -28.20 11.47
CA PHE A 224 -11.33 -28.44 11.14
C PHE A 224 -10.53 -28.73 12.41
N GLY A 225 -9.65 -29.71 12.34
CA GLY A 225 -8.65 -29.93 13.38
C GLY A 225 -8.01 -31.31 13.36
N PHE A 226 -7.04 -31.50 14.24
CA PHE A 226 -6.32 -32.76 14.40
C PHE A 226 -6.97 -33.74 15.39
N ASN A 227 -8.01 -33.29 16.10
CA ASN A 227 -8.79 -34.17 16.98
C ASN A 227 -10.06 -34.64 16.26
N ALA A 228 -10.10 -35.91 15.85
CA ALA A 228 -11.24 -36.49 15.16
C ALA A 228 -12.58 -36.41 15.94
N PHE A 229 -12.53 -36.18 17.25
CA PHE A 229 -13.71 -36.11 18.12
C PHE A 229 -14.20 -34.69 18.40
N SER A 230 -13.50 -33.66 17.92
CA SER A 230 -13.93 -32.26 18.11
C SER A 230 -15.19 -31.91 17.32
N LYS A 231 -15.48 -32.66 16.24
CA LYS A 231 -16.64 -32.47 15.38
C LYS A 231 -17.89 -33.17 15.95
N PRO A 232 -18.97 -32.44 16.25
CA PRO A 232 -20.24 -33.02 16.66
C PRO A 232 -20.86 -33.92 15.59
N ARG A 233 -21.78 -34.80 16.00
CA ARG A 233 -22.47 -35.72 15.07
C ARG A 233 -23.29 -34.95 14.04
N GLY A 234 -23.19 -35.35 12.79
CA GLY A 234 -23.93 -34.74 11.67
C GLY A 234 -23.44 -33.35 11.26
N LYS A 235 -22.32 -32.85 11.81
CA LYS A 235 -21.70 -31.60 11.37
C LYS A 235 -20.76 -31.82 10.18
N CYS A 236 -20.68 -30.81 9.33
CA CYS A 236 -19.81 -30.78 8.16
C CYS A 236 -18.34 -30.83 8.57
N SER A 237 -17.56 -31.74 8.01
CA SER A 237 -16.10 -31.58 8.04
C SER A 237 -15.70 -30.38 7.18
N HIS A 238 -14.53 -29.82 7.44
CA HIS A 238 -13.91 -28.86 6.54
C HIS A 238 -13.48 -29.58 5.26
N GLY A 239 -12.83 -30.74 5.42
CA GLY A 239 -12.20 -31.52 4.36
C GLY A 239 -10.74 -31.11 4.11
N GLY A 240 -10.11 -31.79 3.15
CA GLY A 240 -8.69 -31.66 2.85
C GLY A 240 -7.80 -32.62 3.67
N SER A 241 -6.56 -32.80 3.23
CA SER A 241 -5.65 -33.84 3.76
C SER A 241 -5.19 -33.62 5.21
N LEU A 242 -5.34 -32.41 5.74
CA LEU A 242 -4.96 -32.06 7.11
C LEU A 242 -6.14 -32.11 8.10
N ASP A 243 -7.38 -32.28 7.61
CA ASP A 243 -8.56 -32.34 8.46
C ASP A 243 -8.81 -33.77 8.95
N LEU A 244 -8.40 -34.06 10.18
CA LEU A 244 -8.61 -35.37 10.80
C LEU A 244 -10.05 -35.55 11.33
N THR A 245 -10.90 -34.52 11.26
CA THR A 245 -12.32 -34.65 11.60
C THR A 245 -13.14 -35.36 10.52
N SER A 246 -12.63 -35.40 9.27
CA SER A 246 -13.31 -36.01 8.12
C SER A 246 -13.29 -37.55 8.11
N PRO A 247 -12.15 -38.26 8.32
CA PRO A 247 -12.07 -39.71 8.10
C PRO A 247 -12.68 -40.57 9.23
N LEU A 248 -12.64 -40.09 10.46
CA LEU A 248 -13.01 -40.85 11.67
C LEU A 248 -14.33 -40.38 12.31
N GLY A 249 -14.94 -39.29 11.84
CA GLY A 249 -16.04 -38.60 12.50
C GLY A 249 -17.43 -39.18 12.18
N ARG A 250 -18.15 -39.60 13.24
CA ARG A 250 -19.51 -39.18 13.65
C ARG A 250 -20.56 -38.71 12.59
N GLY A 251 -20.48 -39.14 11.32
CA GLY A 251 -21.29 -38.65 10.19
C GLY A 251 -20.76 -37.34 9.61
N GLY A 252 -21.24 -36.92 8.43
CA GLY A 252 -20.86 -35.62 7.85
C GLY A 252 -19.47 -35.59 7.21
N ARG A 253 -18.99 -36.69 6.61
CA ARG A 253 -17.64 -36.80 6.01
C ARG A 253 -17.55 -36.17 4.62
N GLY A 254 -16.32 -35.89 4.19
CA GLY A 254 -15.99 -35.30 2.89
C GLY A 254 -15.42 -33.91 3.08
N GLY A 255 -16.31 -32.93 3.22
CA GLY A 255 -15.96 -31.55 3.53
C GLY A 255 -16.93 -30.57 2.89
N ILE A 256 -16.82 -29.28 3.22
CA ILE A 256 -17.59 -28.21 2.54
C ILE A 256 -16.72 -27.04 2.06
N ASN A 257 -15.39 -27.13 2.20
CA ASN A 257 -14.53 -26.01 1.84
C ASN A 257 -14.48 -25.76 0.33
N LYS A 258 -14.20 -24.50 -0.05
CA LYS A 258 -13.96 -24.05 -1.43
C LYS A 258 -12.57 -23.44 -1.61
N ASP A 259 -11.57 -23.98 -0.94
CA ASP A 259 -10.24 -23.35 -0.90
C ASP A 259 -9.55 -23.35 -2.27
N GLU A 260 -9.83 -24.38 -3.07
CA GLU A 260 -9.40 -24.49 -4.46
C GLU A 260 -10.41 -25.24 -5.31
N ALA A 261 -10.17 -25.29 -6.63
CA ALA A 261 -11.05 -25.98 -7.57
C ALA A 261 -11.19 -27.50 -7.29
N SER A 262 -10.20 -28.12 -6.66
CA SER A 262 -10.21 -29.54 -6.26
C SER A 262 -10.69 -29.78 -4.82
N SER A 263 -11.11 -28.74 -4.11
CA SER A 263 -11.71 -28.87 -2.80
C SER A 263 -13.04 -29.64 -2.86
N PRO A 264 -13.53 -30.19 -1.73
CA PRO A 264 -14.82 -30.87 -1.67
C PRO A 264 -15.96 -30.10 -2.36
N HIS A 265 -16.06 -28.79 -2.12
CA HIS A 265 -17.01 -27.87 -2.77
C HIS A 265 -16.34 -26.94 -3.78
N GLY A 266 -15.23 -27.39 -4.39
CA GLY A 266 -14.40 -26.58 -5.30
C GLY A 266 -15.15 -26.06 -6.53
N HIS A 267 -16.27 -26.67 -6.92
CA HIS A 267 -17.16 -26.15 -7.97
C HIS A 267 -17.75 -24.76 -7.63
N LEU A 268 -17.82 -24.39 -6.35
CA LEU A 268 -18.26 -23.07 -5.88
C LEU A 268 -17.10 -22.11 -5.61
N HIS A 269 -15.85 -22.53 -5.81
CA HIS A 269 -14.67 -21.70 -5.56
C HIS A 269 -14.68 -20.35 -6.29
N PRO A 270 -15.04 -20.26 -7.60
CA PRO A 270 -15.10 -18.96 -8.28
C PRO A 270 -16.11 -17.99 -7.63
N GLN A 271 -17.27 -18.51 -7.23
CA GLN A 271 -18.31 -17.72 -6.59
C GLN A 271 -17.90 -17.29 -5.17
N ALA A 272 -17.27 -18.17 -4.41
CA ALA A 272 -16.72 -17.85 -3.08
C ALA A 272 -15.63 -16.77 -3.18
N ALA A 273 -14.71 -16.89 -4.15
CA ALA A 273 -13.66 -15.91 -4.39
C ALA A 273 -14.19 -14.53 -4.82
N LEU A 274 -15.26 -14.50 -5.63
CA LEU A 274 -15.97 -13.27 -6.00
C LEU A 274 -16.52 -12.56 -4.75
N LEU A 275 -17.27 -13.28 -3.91
CA LEU A 275 -17.85 -12.73 -2.69
C LEU A 275 -16.77 -12.27 -1.69
N ALA A 276 -15.70 -13.04 -1.56
CA ALA A 276 -14.53 -12.69 -0.76
C ALA A 276 -13.85 -11.40 -1.27
N THR A 277 -13.77 -11.21 -2.59
CA THR A 277 -13.26 -9.98 -3.21
C THR A 277 -14.17 -8.79 -2.91
N GLU A 278 -15.49 -8.93 -3.09
CA GLU A 278 -16.46 -7.88 -2.78
C GLU A 278 -16.45 -7.51 -1.29
N ALA A 279 -16.38 -8.49 -0.39
CA ALA A 279 -16.27 -8.27 1.04
C ALA A 279 -14.97 -7.52 1.40
N THR A 280 -13.86 -7.86 0.74
CA THR A 280 -12.57 -7.18 0.89
C THR A 280 -12.65 -5.71 0.47
N VAL A 281 -13.32 -5.42 -0.66
CA VAL A 281 -13.59 -4.05 -1.12
C VAL A 281 -14.44 -3.29 -0.09
N GLN A 282 -15.50 -3.90 0.45
CA GLN A 282 -16.35 -3.29 1.48
C GLN A 282 -15.58 -2.99 2.77
N ALA A 283 -14.69 -3.88 3.20
CA ALA A 283 -13.84 -3.71 4.38
C ALA A 283 -12.87 -2.53 4.22
N LEU A 284 -12.17 -2.44 3.09
CA LEU A 284 -11.29 -1.32 2.75
C LEU A 284 -12.07 0.00 2.69
N GLY A 285 -13.25 0.00 2.05
CA GLY A 285 -14.12 1.17 1.98
C GLY A 285 -14.62 1.64 3.35
N ARG A 286 -14.89 0.72 4.29
CA ARG A 286 -15.21 1.06 5.68
C ARG A 286 -14.04 1.70 6.41
N VAL A 287 -12.83 1.19 6.23
CA VAL A 287 -11.61 1.83 6.79
C VAL A 287 -11.46 3.24 6.23
N ARG A 288 -11.57 3.42 4.90
CA ARG A 288 -11.52 4.75 4.26
C ARG A 288 -12.51 5.74 4.87
N ARG A 289 -13.79 5.36 4.98
CA ARG A 289 -14.83 6.21 5.59
C ARG A 289 -14.53 6.54 7.06
N ALA A 290 -13.95 5.62 7.81
CA ALA A 290 -13.66 5.82 9.23
C ALA A 290 -12.44 6.73 9.47
N VAL A 291 -11.42 6.66 8.62
CA VAL A 291 -10.15 7.42 8.83
C VAL A 291 -10.05 8.69 7.99
N GLY A 292 -10.93 8.85 7.00
CA GLY A 292 -10.92 9.94 6.03
C GLY A 292 -9.89 9.75 4.91
N ASP A 293 -10.13 10.43 3.79
CA ASP A 293 -9.38 10.27 2.56
C ASP A 293 -7.88 10.55 2.71
N ARG A 294 -7.51 11.62 3.42
CA ARG A 294 -6.10 11.99 3.65
C ARG A 294 -5.32 10.88 4.36
N SER A 295 -5.89 10.31 5.41
CA SER A 295 -5.26 9.23 6.18
C SER A 295 -5.24 7.92 5.40
N PHE A 296 -6.29 7.66 4.61
CA PHE A 296 -6.39 6.49 3.76
C PHE A 296 -5.34 6.48 2.63
N LEU A 297 -5.13 7.63 1.99
CA LEU A 297 -4.06 7.81 1.00
C LEU A 297 -2.67 7.50 1.58
N LYS A 298 -2.39 7.96 2.81
CA LYS A 298 -1.13 7.65 3.50
C LYS A 298 -1.02 6.17 3.88
N PHE A 299 -2.12 5.57 4.35
CA PHE A 299 -2.20 4.17 4.74
C PHE A 299 -1.84 3.22 3.60
N LEU A 300 -2.39 3.45 2.41
CA LEU A 300 -2.09 2.66 1.22
C LEU A 300 -0.92 3.20 0.39
N LYS A 301 -0.23 4.26 0.84
CA LYS A 301 0.88 4.89 0.10
C LYS A 301 0.48 5.32 -1.33
N LEU A 302 -0.70 5.93 -1.44
CA LEU A 302 -1.32 6.36 -2.71
C LEU A 302 -0.95 7.79 -3.12
N SER A 303 -0.38 8.60 -2.24
CA SER A 303 0.09 9.95 -2.57
C SER A 303 1.28 9.88 -3.54
N SER A 304 1.38 10.82 -4.50
CA SER A 304 2.56 10.93 -5.37
C SER A 304 3.81 11.09 -4.51
N PRO A 305 4.91 10.37 -4.80
CA PRO A 305 6.20 10.74 -4.25
C PRO A 305 6.50 12.19 -4.71
N SER A 306 6.79 13.08 -3.76
CA SER A 306 7.37 14.39 -4.04
C SER A 306 8.89 14.23 -4.08
N TYR A 307 9.56 14.95 -4.96
CA TYR A 307 11.02 14.97 -5.04
C TYR A 307 11.44 16.43 -5.04
N VAL A 308 12.40 16.77 -4.18
CA VAL A 308 12.89 18.14 -4.07
C VAL A 308 14.39 18.14 -4.27
N CYS A 309 14.85 19.08 -5.09
CA CYS A 309 16.25 19.33 -5.35
C CYS A 309 16.60 20.77 -5.01
N PHE A 310 17.68 20.97 -4.26
CA PHE A 310 18.25 22.27 -3.93
C PHE A 310 19.59 22.40 -4.65
N VAL A 311 19.71 23.42 -5.49
CA VAL A 311 20.94 23.78 -6.20
C VAL A 311 21.42 25.08 -5.60
N VAL A 312 22.53 25.06 -4.86
CA VAL A 312 22.91 26.16 -3.97
C VAL A 312 24.28 26.68 -4.33
N ASP A 313 24.35 27.97 -4.63
CA ASP A 313 25.60 28.69 -4.78
C ASP A 313 26.33 28.79 -3.42
N THR A 314 27.58 28.33 -3.38
CA THR A 314 28.43 28.30 -2.18
C THR A 314 29.61 29.27 -2.29
N THR A 315 29.54 30.27 -3.16
CA THR A 315 30.59 31.28 -3.33
C THR A 315 30.65 32.24 -2.14
N GLY A 316 31.76 32.98 -2.02
CA GLY A 316 31.98 33.88 -0.90
C GLY A 316 30.93 34.99 -0.76
N SER A 317 30.31 35.44 -1.85
CA SER A 317 29.27 36.50 -1.82
C SER A 317 27.97 36.01 -1.20
N MET A 318 27.65 34.72 -1.33
CA MET A 318 26.51 34.07 -0.70
C MET A 318 26.62 33.95 0.83
N ARG A 319 27.68 34.44 1.48
CA ARG A 319 27.92 34.25 2.93
C ARG A 319 26.80 34.76 3.82
N GLU A 320 26.16 35.87 3.46
CA GLU A 320 25.03 36.42 4.22
C GLU A 320 23.70 35.70 3.89
N ASP A 321 23.58 35.17 2.67
CA ASP A 321 22.37 34.51 2.18
C ASP A 321 22.31 33.01 2.51
N ILE A 322 23.45 32.33 2.61
CA ILE A 322 23.52 30.87 2.79
C ILE A 322 22.85 30.43 4.09
N GLU A 323 22.97 31.22 5.15
CA GLU A 323 22.29 30.96 6.42
C GLU A 323 20.77 31.13 6.30
N ALA A 324 20.30 32.11 5.54
CA ALA A 324 18.87 32.26 5.24
C ALA A 324 18.35 31.09 4.39
N ILE A 325 19.13 30.64 3.41
CA ILE A 325 18.80 29.49 2.56
C ILE A 325 18.71 28.21 3.39
N LYS A 326 19.67 27.99 4.31
CA LYS A 326 19.62 26.88 5.26
C LYS A 326 18.32 26.93 6.07
N GLN A 327 18.04 28.06 6.72
CA GLN A 327 16.82 28.22 7.54
C GLN A 327 15.54 27.99 6.74
N GLN A 328 15.44 28.52 5.53
CA GLN A 328 14.27 28.33 4.67
C GLN A 328 14.12 26.87 4.22
N THR A 329 15.23 26.23 3.81
CA THR A 329 15.26 24.81 3.42
C THR A 329 14.82 23.93 4.58
N LEU A 330 15.38 24.14 5.77
CA LEU A 330 15.00 23.43 7.00
C LEU A 330 13.51 23.62 7.33
N SER A 331 12.99 24.85 7.20
CA SER A 331 11.58 25.15 7.42
C SER A 331 10.67 24.37 6.47
N ILE A 332 11.02 24.30 5.18
CA ILE A 332 10.28 23.54 4.16
C ILE A 332 10.29 22.04 4.52
N ILE A 333 11.47 21.47 4.78
CA ILE A 333 11.62 20.04 5.10
C ILE A 333 10.81 19.69 6.36
N ASN A 334 10.99 20.46 7.43
CA ASN A 334 10.32 20.20 8.71
C ASN A 334 8.79 20.35 8.61
N SER A 335 8.29 21.29 7.80
CA SER A 335 6.85 21.45 7.58
C SER A 335 6.22 20.28 6.82
N HIS A 336 7.02 19.57 6.02
CA HIS A 336 6.57 18.44 5.21
C HIS A 336 6.80 17.08 5.88
N ARG A 337 7.74 16.99 6.83
CA ARG A 337 8.07 15.77 7.57
C ARG A 337 6.85 15.13 8.24
N GLY A 338 6.65 13.83 8.03
CA GLY A 338 5.49 13.07 8.53
C GLY A 338 4.15 13.39 7.84
N THR A 339 4.15 14.30 6.86
CA THR A 339 2.97 14.66 6.07
C THR A 339 2.96 13.91 4.73
N PRO A 340 1.83 13.88 3.99
CA PRO A 340 1.83 13.28 2.64
C PRO A 340 2.61 14.10 1.62
N ARG A 341 3.12 15.29 2.00
CA ARG A 341 3.99 16.14 1.17
C ARG A 341 5.47 15.89 1.42
N GLU A 342 5.82 14.97 2.33
CA GLU A 342 7.21 14.61 2.58
C GLU A 342 7.87 14.09 1.30
N PRO A 343 8.97 14.70 0.85
CA PRO A 343 9.71 14.20 -0.29
C PRO A 343 10.20 12.77 -0.08
N SER A 344 10.06 11.94 -1.11
CA SER A 344 10.59 10.57 -1.15
C SER A 344 12.07 10.52 -1.50
N LEU A 345 12.62 11.62 -2.01
CA LEU A 345 14.05 11.83 -2.26
C LEU A 345 14.35 13.32 -2.12
N TYR A 346 15.45 13.61 -1.43
CA TYR A 346 16.06 14.93 -1.35
C TYR A 346 17.37 14.90 -2.13
N THR A 347 17.59 15.92 -2.96
CA THR A 347 18.84 16.12 -3.70
C THR A 347 19.42 17.49 -3.32
N LEU A 348 20.72 17.56 -3.06
CA LEU A 348 21.47 18.81 -2.88
C LEU A 348 22.65 18.84 -3.86
N VAL A 349 22.80 19.96 -4.55
CA VAL A 349 23.88 20.22 -5.50
C VAL A 349 24.50 21.58 -5.17
N PRO A 350 25.55 21.65 -4.33
CA PRO A 350 26.32 22.87 -4.16
C PRO A 350 27.08 23.21 -5.46
N PHE A 351 27.34 24.48 -5.71
CA PHE A 351 28.22 24.91 -6.80
C PHE A 351 28.93 26.22 -6.49
N SER A 352 30.09 26.43 -7.10
CA SER A 352 30.90 27.64 -6.96
C SER A 352 31.96 27.64 -8.06
N ASP A 353 32.21 28.72 -8.77
CA ASP A 353 33.25 28.77 -9.81
C ASP A 353 34.65 28.38 -9.26
N PRO A 354 35.40 27.48 -9.94
CA PRO A 354 35.12 26.79 -11.21
C PRO A 354 34.39 25.43 -11.09
N GLY A 355 33.98 25.02 -9.89
CA GLY A 355 33.34 23.74 -9.60
C GLY A 355 31.81 23.73 -9.59
N PHE A 356 31.23 22.54 -9.71
CA PHE A 356 29.81 22.29 -9.51
C PHE A 356 29.60 20.85 -9.03
N GLY A 357 28.74 20.66 -8.03
CA GLY A 357 28.60 19.41 -7.29
C GLY A 357 29.61 19.28 -6.13
N PRO A 358 29.72 18.10 -5.50
CA PRO A 358 29.11 16.83 -5.89
C PRO A 358 27.59 16.77 -5.63
N VAL A 359 26.91 15.73 -6.13
CA VAL A 359 25.48 15.51 -5.88
C VAL A 359 25.32 14.72 -4.59
N TYR A 360 24.55 15.26 -3.64
CA TYR A 360 24.13 14.56 -2.43
C TYR A 360 22.68 14.12 -2.59
N GLN A 361 22.41 12.84 -2.33
CA GLN A 361 21.06 12.29 -2.40
C GLN A 361 20.75 11.42 -1.19
N THR A 362 19.58 11.63 -0.61
CA THR A 362 19.11 10.82 0.51
C THR A 362 17.58 10.77 0.55
N SER A 363 17.06 9.71 1.14
CA SER A 363 15.64 9.60 1.51
C SER A 363 15.40 9.85 3.00
N ASP A 364 16.46 10.07 3.76
CA ASP A 364 16.42 10.37 5.19
C ASP A 364 16.44 11.90 5.39
N PRO A 365 15.37 12.50 5.96
CA PRO A 365 15.30 13.94 6.19
C PRO A 365 16.37 14.43 7.17
N ASP A 366 16.76 13.65 8.19
CA ASP A 366 17.78 14.09 9.15
C ASP A 366 19.16 14.14 8.49
N LYS A 367 19.46 13.16 7.62
CA LYS A 367 20.68 13.19 6.84
C LYS A 367 20.72 14.36 5.87
N PHE A 368 19.58 14.68 5.23
CA PHE A 368 19.51 15.82 4.33
C PHE A 368 19.69 17.15 5.06
N ILE A 369 19.15 17.27 6.26
CA ILE A 369 19.35 18.42 7.14
C ILE A 369 20.84 18.59 7.45
N GLU A 370 21.54 17.52 7.81
CA GLU A 370 22.99 17.54 8.05
C GLU A 370 23.77 18.01 6.81
N ASP A 371 23.43 17.49 5.62
CA ASP A 371 24.08 17.88 4.36
C ASP A 371 23.87 19.38 4.04
N VAL A 372 22.68 19.92 4.35
CA VAL A 372 22.35 21.35 4.18
C VAL A 372 23.08 22.22 5.23
N GLU A 373 23.12 21.79 6.48
CA GLU A 373 23.82 22.51 7.56
C GLU A 373 25.33 22.59 7.31
N GLY A 374 25.90 21.56 6.67
CA GLY A 374 27.30 21.51 6.26
C GLY A 374 27.70 22.44 5.13
N LEU A 375 26.76 23.13 4.47
CA LEU A 375 27.07 24.11 3.43
C LEU A 375 27.87 25.29 4.00
N SER A 376 28.90 25.74 3.29
CA SER A 376 29.69 26.92 3.68
C SER A 376 30.03 27.76 2.46
N ALA A 377 29.88 29.08 2.60
CA ALA A 377 30.21 30.06 1.56
C ALA A 377 31.71 30.37 1.57
N SER A 378 32.43 30.01 0.49
CA SER A 378 33.86 30.26 0.37
C SER A 378 34.30 30.33 -1.08
N GLY A 379 35.49 30.89 -1.32
CA GLY A 379 36.02 31.01 -2.68
C GLY A 379 35.23 32.00 -3.53
N GLY A 380 35.26 31.78 -4.85
CA GLY A 380 34.81 32.72 -5.87
C GLY A 380 35.99 33.26 -6.66
N GLY A 381 35.84 33.33 -7.98
CA GLY A 381 36.83 33.85 -8.91
C GLY A 381 36.38 35.19 -9.46
N ASP A 382 35.65 35.13 -10.57
CA ASP A 382 34.95 36.26 -11.15
C ASP A 382 33.47 36.28 -10.70
N VAL A 383 32.72 37.30 -11.12
CA VAL A 383 31.35 37.57 -10.65
C VAL A 383 30.33 36.56 -11.20
N ALA A 384 30.66 35.79 -12.24
CA ALA A 384 29.70 34.92 -12.92
C ALA A 384 29.92 33.45 -12.54
N GLU A 385 28.83 32.73 -12.27
CA GLU A 385 28.90 31.41 -11.62
C GLU A 385 28.41 30.27 -12.52
N MET A 386 28.76 29.02 -12.20
CA MET A 386 28.46 27.82 -13.01
C MET A 386 27.05 27.23 -12.78
N SER A 387 26.06 28.11 -12.64
CA SER A 387 24.69 27.76 -12.24
C SER A 387 23.96 26.84 -13.23
N LEU A 388 24.18 26.97 -14.55
CA LEU A 388 23.48 26.14 -15.55
C LEU A 388 24.07 24.73 -15.62
N SER A 389 25.36 24.57 -15.35
CA SER A 389 26.03 23.27 -15.22
C SER A 389 25.54 22.54 -13.98
N ALA A 390 25.42 23.24 -12.85
CA ALA A 390 24.84 22.69 -11.63
C ALA A 390 23.37 22.29 -11.82
N LEU A 391 22.56 23.14 -12.46
CA LEU A 391 21.17 22.84 -12.80
C LEU A 391 21.06 21.66 -13.77
N ARG A 392 21.95 21.54 -14.76
CA ARG A 392 22.00 20.39 -15.66
C ARG A 392 22.20 19.09 -14.90
N ILE A 393 23.14 19.07 -13.95
CA ILE A 393 23.37 17.90 -13.08
C ILE A 393 22.15 17.62 -12.21
N ALA A 394 21.52 18.64 -11.64
CA ALA A 394 20.29 18.48 -10.87
C ALA A 394 19.18 17.84 -11.70
N LEU A 395 18.99 18.27 -12.95
CA LEU A 395 18.00 17.73 -13.89
C LEU A 395 18.31 16.29 -14.34
N THR A 396 19.57 15.89 -14.42
CA THR A 396 19.94 14.52 -14.81
C THR A 396 19.99 13.55 -13.63
N SER A 397 20.19 14.05 -12.41
CA SER A 397 20.25 13.24 -11.19
C SER A 397 18.92 13.15 -10.43
N SER A 398 18.01 14.10 -10.63
CA SER A 398 16.69 14.10 -9.98
C SER A 398 15.63 13.36 -10.82
N PRO A 399 14.64 12.70 -10.18
CA PRO A 399 13.51 12.11 -10.89
C PRO A 399 12.72 13.14 -11.72
N SER A 400 12.03 12.69 -12.77
CA SER A 400 11.08 13.53 -13.50
C SER A 400 10.02 14.14 -12.56
N LEU A 401 9.51 15.31 -12.92
CA LEU A 401 8.52 16.09 -12.12
C LEU A 401 9.04 16.58 -10.76
N SER A 402 10.35 16.59 -10.53
CA SER A 402 10.93 17.16 -9.31
C SER A 402 10.74 18.67 -9.24
N ASP A 403 10.59 19.18 -8.02
CA ASP A 403 10.70 20.60 -7.73
C ASP A 403 12.17 20.95 -7.49
N ILE A 404 12.75 21.81 -8.34
CA ILE A 404 14.15 22.22 -8.28
C ILE A 404 14.23 23.70 -7.93
N PHE A 405 14.91 24.03 -6.84
CA PHE A 405 15.15 25.39 -6.39
C PHE A 405 16.62 25.75 -6.60
N VAL A 406 16.90 26.78 -7.39
CA VAL A 406 18.24 27.28 -7.67
C VAL A 406 18.46 28.57 -6.90
N PHE A 407 19.45 28.60 -6.02
CA PHE A 407 19.80 29.76 -5.20
C PHE A 407 21.17 30.30 -5.64
N THR A 408 21.24 31.58 -5.99
CA THR A 408 22.47 32.28 -6.41
C THR A 408 22.25 33.79 -6.38
N ASP A 409 23.29 34.58 -6.15
CA ASP A 409 23.29 36.05 -6.26
C ASP A 409 23.96 36.54 -7.55
N ALA A 410 24.46 35.61 -8.38
CA ALA A 410 25.30 35.88 -9.53
C ALA A 410 24.64 35.49 -10.87
N PRO A 411 25.01 36.15 -11.98
CA PRO A 411 24.63 35.70 -13.32
C PRO A 411 25.37 34.41 -13.70
N ALA A 412 24.74 33.57 -14.53
CA ALA A 412 25.39 32.38 -15.07
C ALA A 412 26.59 32.73 -15.99
N LYS A 413 27.75 32.12 -15.76
CA LYS A 413 28.92 32.14 -16.67
C LYS A 413 28.69 31.26 -17.89
N ASP A 414 27.99 30.14 -17.69
CA ASP A 414 27.80 29.07 -18.65
C ASP A 414 26.53 29.21 -19.50
N LYS A 415 26.19 30.44 -19.89
CA LYS A 415 24.98 30.79 -20.68
C LYS A 415 24.80 29.98 -21.97
N HIS A 416 25.89 29.51 -22.56
CA HIS A 416 25.86 28.63 -23.74
C HIS A 416 25.06 27.33 -23.51
N LEU A 417 24.85 26.91 -22.25
CA LEU A 417 24.05 25.74 -21.88
C LEU A 417 22.54 26.00 -21.87
N GLU A 418 22.06 27.24 -21.96
CA GLU A 418 20.66 27.60 -21.74
C GLU A 418 19.69 26.76 -22.57
N ASN A 419 19.94 26.61 -23.88
CA ASN A 419 19.08 25.82 -24.77
C ASN A 419 19.03 24.34 -24.35
N SER A 420 20.18 23.78 -23.96
CA SER A 420 20.26 22.38 -23.51
C SER A 420 19.52 22.17 -22.18
N VAL A 421 19.62 23.12 -21.25
CA VAL A 421 18.93 23.10 -19.97
C VAL A 421 17.42 23.25 -20.18
N ARG A 422 16.97 24.16 -21.05
CA ARG A 422 15.54 24.30 -21.41
C ARG A 422 14.97 23.01 -21.99
N ALA A 423 15.69 22.36 -22.90
CA ALA A 423 15.28 21.07 -23.45
C ALA A 423 15.22 19.97 -22.37
N LEU A 424 16.16 19.97 -21.42
CA LEU A 424 16.14 19.04 -20.28
C LEU A 424 14.96 19.29 -19.34
N ILE A 425 14.64 20.55 -19.03
CA ILE A 425 13.47 20.92 -18.22
C ILE A 425 12.20 20.41 -18.89
N GLN A 426 12.03 20.67 -20.19
CA GLN A 426 10.89 20.18 -20.96
C GLN A 426 10.83 18.64 -20.98
N ARG A 427 11.97 17.95 -21.16
CA ARG A 427 12.00 16.49 -21.19
C ARG A 427 11.68 15.85 -19.83
N THR A 428 12.21 16.41 -18.76
CA THR A 428 12.07 15.88 -17.39
C THR A 428 10.77 16.33 -16.73
N GLN A 429 10.14 17.40 -17.25
CA GLN A 429 8.96 18.05 -16.67
C GLN A 429 9.21 18.54 -15.23
N CYS A 430 10.46 18.76 -14.85
CA CYS A 430 10.80 19.33 -13.54
C CYS A 430 10.37 20.81 -13.47
N ARG A 431 9.91 21.26 -12.30
CA ARG A 431 9.60 22.67 -12.06
C ARG A 431 10.84 23.35 -11.48
N VAL A 432 11.49 24.20 -12.27
CA VAL A 432 12.69 24.94 -11.84
C VAL A 432 12.30 26.35 -11.39
N SER A 433 12.72 26.74 -10.19
CA SER A 433 12.53 28.09 -9.65
C SER A 433 13.89 28.70 -9.30
N PHE A 434 14.23 29.82 -9.93
CA PHE A 434 15.41 30.61 -9.57
C PHE A 434 15.07 31.59 -8.46
N LEU A 435 15.88 31.59 -7.41
CA LEU A 435 15.74 32.44 -6.23
C LEU A 435 17.03 33.24 -6.10
N MET A 436 16.98 34.49 -6.59
CA MET A 436 18.14 35.38 -6.60
C MET A 436 18.08 36.37 -5.44
N SER A 437 19.15 36.42 -4.64
CA SER A 437 19.35 37.52 -3.70
C SER A 437 19.91 38.72 -4.46
N HIS A 438 19.45 39.94 -4.15
CA HIS A 438 19.85 41.13 -4.90
C HIS A 438 21.34 41.44 -4.68
N GLY A 439 22.15 41.22 -5.71
CA GLY A 439 23.55 41.65 -5.77
C GLY A 439 23.71 43.15 -5.53
N VAL A 440 24.82 43.50 -4.87
CA VAL A 440 25.27 44.86 -4.53
C VAL A 440 25.20 45.78 -5.75
N GLY A 441 24.16 46.63 -5.81
CA GLY A 441 23.96 47.54 -6.94
C GLY A 441 22.67 48.36 -6.90
N GLY A 442 22.38 49.04 -5.78
CA GLY A 442 21.31 50.04 -5.75
C GLY A 442 20.71 50.28 -4.36
N ARG A 443 20.94 51.46 -3.79
CA ARG A 443 20.28 51.95 -2.57
C ARG A 443 18.75 51.86 -2.71
N GLY A 444 18.11 51.02 -1.90
CA GLY A 444 16.66 50.99 -1.76
C GLY A 444 16.19 49.98 -0.73
N ARG A 445 16.19 50.37 0.55
CA ARG A 445 15.54 49.63 1.65
C ARG A 445 14.06 49.41 1.30
N ARG A 446 13.66 48.16 1.04
CA ARG A 446 12.27 47.68 1.19
C ARG A 446 12.33 46.23 1.68
N GLY A 447 11.75 46.02 2.85
CA GLY A 447 11.74 44.72 3.52
C GLY A 447 11.01 43.67 2.69
N ILE A 448 11.25 42.40 3.06
CA ILE A 448 10.56 41.21 2.55
C ILE A 448 9.05 41.46 2.65
N ASP A 449 8.44 41.84 1.53
CA ASP A 449 7.01 42.06 1.45
C ASP A 449 6.36 40.79 0.90
N ARG A 450 5.47 40.23 1.72
CA ARG A 450 4.56 39.16 1.34
C ARG A 450 3.66 39.67 0.21
N LYS A 451 4.01 39.39 -1.04
CA LYS A 451 3.11 39.14 -2.19
C LYS A 451 3.92 39.20 -3.50
N SER A 452 4.30 38.05 -4.03
CA SER A 452 4.43 37.86 -5.47
C SER A 452 3.69 36.59 -5.85
N THR A 453 2.52 36.79 -6.42
CA THR A 453 1.81 35.80 -7.23
C THR A 453 2.71 35.34 -8.38
N PRO A 454 2.64 34.06 -8.79
CA PRO A 454 3.46 33.53 -9.87
C PRO A 454 2.95 34.09 -11.21
N SER A 455 3.69 35.03 -11.80
CA SER A 455 3.46 35.47 -13.17
C SER A 455 4.72 35.26 -14.02
N GLU A 456 4.55 34.38 -15.00
CA GLU A 456 5.15 34.45 -16.34
C GLU A 456 6.63 34.09 -16.52
N ILE A 457 6.95 32.80 -16.40
CA ILE A 457 7.79 32.12 -17.42
C ILE A 457 7.19 30.72 -17.61
N GLY A 458 6.24 30.59 -18.55
CA GLY A 458 5.54 29.33 -18.78
C GLY A 458 4.37 29.40 -19.76
N ARG A 459 4.51 30.17 -20.84
CA ARG A 459 3.70 30.00 -22.05
C ARG A 459 4.61 30.15 -23.27
N ALA A 460 5.02 29.01 -23.81
CA ALA A 460 5.43 28.86 -25.20
C ALA A 460 4.88 27.51 -25.64
N HIS A 461 3.91 27.60 -26.56
CA HIS A 461 3.16 26.59 -27.34
C HIS A 461 3.23 25.11 -26.96
#